data_AF-A0A5S4YCS8-F1
#
_entry.id   AF-A0A5S4YCS8-F1
#
_cell.length_a   1.000
_cell.length_b   1.000
_cell.length_c   1.000
_cell.angle_alpha   90.00
_cell.angle_beta   90.00
_cell.angle_gamma   90.00
#
_symmetry.space_group_name_H-M   'P 1'
#
loop_
_entity.id
_entity.type
_entity.pdbx_description
1 polymer ?
#
loop_
_entity_poly.entity_id
_entity_poly.type
_entity_poly.pdbx_seq_one_letter_code
_entity_poly.pdbx_strand_id
1 'polypeptide(L)'
;MKYIILVIAMAITCILAAVANVLITRMIGLNLFTYKLWFIIPAGAICVGMLGASGAILAARYFNIQPTIVDAILMVLVAAATMVLIYYLDYATFVLEDDRRVADLIDFGSYVDLVLTKAHMRVGRGAGIDSGEVGQMGYALAGIEFVGFLIGGAATFLFIKGLWRCAECGSYLRKLKTKQTKELTFDEASKVIEMFKTGDLGAVQGVMAWAPPVRMLDRKGQKALVSFDLLGCSKCKTEVISASVKAFNGKEWQDVPTLTTRRNLSSDLSLRDQFA
;
A
#
# COMPACT_ATOMS: atom_id res chain seq x y z
N MET A 1 24.11 7.80 4.67
CA MET A 1 23.15 8.88 4.34
C MET A 1 21.82 8.36 3.78
N LYS A 2 21.77 7.52 2.74
CA LYS A 2 20.51 7.03 2.14
C LYS A 2 19.55 6.38 3.14
N TYR A 3 20.06 5.50 4.01
CA TYR A 3 19.29 4.85 5.08
C TYR A 3 18.67 5.84 6.07
N ILE A 4 19.43 6.88 6.43
CA ILE A 4 18.99 7.90 7.40
C ILE A 4 17.77 8.66 6.85
N ILE A 5 17.77 9.00 5.56
CA ILE A 5 16.65 9.73 4.94
C ILE A 5 15.36 8.88 4.98
N LEU A 6 15.46 7.59 4.63
CA LEU A 6 14.30 6.69 4.67
C LEU A 6 13.77 6.49 6.09
N VAL A 7 14.67 6.30 7.06
CA VAL A 7 14.30 6.13 8.46
C VAL A 7 13.65 7.39 9.02
N ILE A 8 14.18 8.59 8.74
CA ILE A 8 13.59 9.85 9.19
C ILE A 8 12.19 10.02 8.58
N ALA A 9 12.04 9.81 7.27
CA ALA A 9 10.73 9.94 6.61
C ALA A 9 9.71 8.97 7.19
N MET A 10 10.11 7.73 7.46
CA MET A 10 9.28 6.70 8.09
C MET A 10 8.93 7.07 9.54
N ALA A 11 9.90 7.53 10.34
CA ALA A 11 9.67 7.94 11.72
C ALA A 11 8.66 9.09 11.79
N ILE A 12 8.76 10.07 10.88
CA ILE A 12 7.80 11.18 10.78
C ILE A 12 6.39 10.64 10.51
N THR A 13 6.21 9.77 9.51
CA THR A 13 4.87 9.22 9.20
C THR A 13 4.34 8.30 10.28
N CYS A 14 5.21 7.57 10.99
CA CYS A 14 4.85 6.77 12.16
C CYS A 14 4.37 7.64 13.33
N ILE A 15 5.07 8.74 13.64
CA ILE A 15 4.64 9.71 14.67
C ILE A 15 3.29 10.31 14.30
N LEU A 16 3.13 10.75 13.04
CA LEU A 16 1.87 11.28 12.54
C LEU A 16 0.74 10.25 12.63
N ALA A 17 1.01 8.99 12.29
CA ALA A 17 0.03 7.91 12.41
C ALA A 17 -0.36 7.64 13.88
N ALA A 18 0.61 7.68 14.81
CA ALA A 18 0.34 7.53 16.24
C ALA A 18 -0.51 8.68 16.79
N VAL A 19 -0.18 9.93 16.44
CA VAL A 19 -0.96 11.11 16.81
C VAL A 19 -2.37 11.04 16.21
N ALA A 20 -2.50 10.69 14.93
CA ALA A 20 -3.79 10.54 14.27
C ALA A 20 -4.64 9.45 14.94
N ASN A 21 -4.03 8.33 15.35
CA ASN A 21 -4.72 7.28 16.10
C ASN A 21 -5.33 7.83 17.40
N VAL A 22 -4.56 8.60 18.18
CA VAL A 22 -5.06 9.20 19.42
C VAL A 22 -6.16 10.21 19.16
N LEU A 23 -6.01 11.08 18.15
CA LEU A 23 -7.05 12.05 17.79
C LEU A 23 -8.37 11.36 17.41
N ILE A 24 -8.31 10.31 16.56
CA ILE A 24 -9.49 9.52 16.17
C ILE A 24 -10.11 8.85 17.41
N THR A 25 -9.28 8.31 18.30
CA THR A 25 -9.74 7.70 19.54
C THR A 25 -10.49 8.70 20.41
N ARG A 26 -10.01 9.94 20.53
CA ARG A 26 -10.66 10.99 21.32
C ARG A 26 -11.94 11.51 20.68
N MET A 27 -12.01 11.58 19.35
CA MET A 27 -13.18 12.10 18.64
C MET A 27 -14.32 11.08 18.54
N ILE A 28 -14.01 9.80 18.33
CA ILE A 28 -14.99 8.76 18.00
C ILE A 28 -15.13 7.75 19.14
N GLY A 29 -14.24 7.77 20.14
CA GLY A 29 -14.19 6.77 21.21
C GLY A 29 -13.66 5.41 20.74
N LEU A 30 -13.13 5.32 19.52
CA LEU A 30 -12.68 4.07 18.89
C LEU A 30 -11.16 4.11 18.70
N ASN A 31 -10.45 3.22 19.41
CA ASN A 31 -9.01 3.05 19.22
C ASN A 31 -8.75 2.26 17.94
N LEU A 32 -8.34 2.97 16.88
CA LEU A 32 -8.13 2.37 15.57
C LEU A 32 -7.02 1.32 15.63
N PHE A 33 -5.96 1.51 16.40
CA PHE A 33 -4.85 0.55 16.51
C PHE A 33 -5.31 -0.80 17.10
N THR A 34 -6.11 -0.76 18.16
CA THR A 34 -6.62 -1.96 18.87
C THR A 34 -7.83 -2.60 18.15
N TYR A 35 -8.31 -2.00 17.05
CA TYR A 35 -9.46 -2.51 16.31
C TYR A 35 -9.18 -3.89 15.69
N LYS A 36 -9.94 -4.90 16.13
CA LYS A 36 -9.85 -6.29 15.67
C LYS A 36 -11.08 -6.67 14.86
N LEU A 37 -10.86 -7.15 13.65
CA LEU A 37 -11.92 -7.73 12.81
C LEU A 37 -12.05 -9.22 13.16
N TRP A 38 -13.25 -9.61 13.56
CA TRP A 38 -13.56 -10.98 14.01
C TRP A 38 -12.60 -11.47 15.10
N PHE A 39 -12.20 -10.58 16.02
CA PHE A 39 -11.37 -10.85 17.19
C PHE A 39 -9.91 -11.30 16.90
N ILE A 40 -9.63 -11.84 15.73
CA ILE A 40 -8.34 -12.45 15.37
C ILE A 40 -7.50 -11.51 14.49
N ILE A 41 -8.13 -10.79 13.56
CA ILE A 41 -7.39 -10.01 12.56
C ILE A 41 -7.17 -8.59 13.09
N PRO A 42 -5.92 -8.17 13.36
CA PRO A 42 -5.61 -6.82 13.84
C PRO A 42 -5.66 -5.80 12.68
N ALA A 43 -6.85 -5.64 12.10
CA ALA A 43 -7.08 -4.78 10.93
C ALA A 43 -6.63 -3.33 11.21
N GLY A 44 -6.87 -2.87 12.44
CA GLY A 44 -6.37 -1.60 12.94
C GLY A 44 -4.87 -1.42 12.82
N ALA A 45 -4.12 -2.29 13.50
CA ALA A 45 -2.67 -2.27 13.48
C ALA A 45 -2.08 -2.42 12.07
N ILE A 46 -2.67 -3.26 11.21
CA ILE A 46 -2.25 -3.39 9.80
C ILE A 46 -2.40 -2.04 9.06
N CYS A 47 -3.55 -1.38 9.18
CA CYS A 47 -3.78 -0.08 8.56
C CYS A 47 -2.81 0.99 9.07
N VAL A 48 -2.61 1.07 10.40
CA VAL A 48 -1.65 2.02 11.00
C VAL A 48 -0.22 1.69 10.54
N GLY A 49 0.16 0.41 10.42
CA GLY A 49 1.45 -0.02 9.89
C GLY A 49 1.66 0.38 8.43
N MET A 50 0.63 0.24 7.58
CA MET A 50 0.68 0.70 6.20
C MET A 50 0.86 2.22 6.11
N LEU A 51 0.09 2.97 6.91
CA LEU A 51 0.17 4.43 6.98
C LEU A 51 1.55 4.89 7.50
N GLY A 52 2.06 4.27 8.56
CA GLY A 52 3.38 4.56 9.12
C GLY A 52 4.52 4.30 8.14
N ALA A 53 4.42 3.26 7.32
CA ALA A 53 5.39 2.93 6.28
C ALA A 53 5.30 3.83 5.02
N SER A 54 4.23 4.61 4.85
CA SER A 54 4.00 5.41 3.64
C SER A 54 5.08 6.48 3.39
N GLY A 55 5.67 7.05 4.45
CA GLY A 55 6.75 8.02 4.36
C GLY A 55 8.01 7.43 3.71
N ALA A 56 8.31 6.16 3.99
CA ALA A 56 9.41 5.45 3.36
C ALA A 56 9.16 5.26 1.84
N ILE A 57 7.91 4.98 1.41
CA ILE A 57 7.54 4.91 -0.02
C ILE A 57 7.83 6.25 -0.70
N LEU A 58 7.33 7.34 -0.11
CA LEU A 58 7.45 8.68 -0.68
C LEU A 58 8.91 9.08 -0.79
N ALA A 59 9.70 8.86 0.25
CA ALA A 59 11.13 9.15 0.26
C ALA A 59 11.90 8.26 -0.75
N ALA A 60 11.63 6.95 -0.79
CA ALA A 60 12.25 6.04 -1.74
C ALA A 60 11.97 6.46 -3.19
N ARG A 61 10.72 6.84 -3.49
CA ARG A 61 10.29 7.30 -4.82
C ARG A 61 10.90 8.65 -5.18
N TYR A 62 10.93 9.60 -4.24
CA TYR A 62 11.44 10.95 -4.47
C TYR A 62 12.97 10.93 -4.68
N PHE A 63 13.71 10.24 -3.81
CA PHE A 63 15.17 10.18 -3.87
C PHE A 63 15.71 9.06 -4.76
N ASN A 64 14.85 8.23 -5.34
CA ASN A 64 15.22 7.05 -6.13
C ASN A 64 16.15 6.09 -5.36
N ILE A 65 15.87 5.90 -4.07
CA ILE A 65 16.62 5.00 -3.19
C ILE A 65 15.93 3.64 -3.18
N GLN A 66 16.72 2.57 -3.33
CA GLN A 66 16.21 1.21 -3.23
C GLN A 66 16.19 0.75 -1.77
N PRO A 67 15.04 0.31 -1.26
CA PRO A 67 14.99 -0.32 0.05
C PRO A 67 15.76 -1.65 0.07
N THR A 68 16.65 -1.78 1.05
CA THR A 68 17.51 -2.93 1.29
C THR A 68 17.02 -3.73 2.51
N ILE A 69 17.73 -4.82 2.85
CA ILE A 69 17.42 -5.61 4.05
C ILE A 69 17.69 -4.81 5.33
N VAL A 70 18.70 -3.92 5.32
CA VAL A 70 19.00 -3.04 6.45
C VAL A 70 17.81 -2.13 6.74
N ASP A 71 17.16 -1.60 5.70
CA ASP A 71 15.95 -0.78 5.84
C ASP A 71 14.80 -1.57 6.47
N ALA A 72 14.67 -2.86 6.14
CA ALA A 72 13.66 -3.73 6.75
C ALA A 72 13.92 -3.97 8.25
N ILE A 73 15.18 -4.14 8.66
CA ILE A 73 15.54 -4.25 10.09
C ILE A 73 15.25 -2.95 10.83
N LEU A 74 15.65 -1.81 10.26
CA LEU A 74 15.38 -0.49 10.84
C LEU A 74 13.87 -0.21 10.94
N MET A 75 13.09 -0.72 9.99
CA MET A 75 11.64 -0.65 10.00
C MET A 75 11.01 -1.41 11.17
N VAL A 76 11.54 -2.58 11.55
CA VAL A 76 11.09 -3.30 12.75
C VAL A 76 11.39 -2.48 14.01
N LEU A 77 12.56 -1.86 14.11
CA LEU A 77 12.91 -1.01 15.24
C LEU A 77 12.00 0.22 15.35
N VAL A 78 11.74 0.89 14.23
CA VAL A 78 10.81 2.04 14.19
C VAL A 78 9.39 1.59 14.50
N ALA A 79 8.94 0.43 14.04
CA ALA A 79 7.65 -0.15 14.39
C ALA A 79 7.52 -0.37 15.90
N ALA A 80 8.53 -0.98 16.54
CA ALA A 80 8.53 -1.20 17.98
C ALA A 80 8.48 0.12 18.75
N ALA A 81 9.29 1.11 18.35
CA ALA A 81 9.26 2.44 18.94
C ALA A 81 7.89 3.14 18.74
N THR A 82 7.25 2.95 17.58
CA THR A 82 5.93 3.51 17.28
C THR A 82 4.84 2.89 18.14
N MET A 83 4.90 1.58 18.36
CA MET A 83 3.96 0.90 19.25
C MET A 83 4.06 1.44 20.68
N VAL A 84 5.28 1.56 21.21
CA VAL A 84 5.52 2.18 22.53
C VAL A 84 4.99 3.61 22.55
N LEU A 85 5.24 4.39 21.49
CA LEU A 85 4.73 5.75 21.37
C LEU A 85 3.19 5.81 21.37
N ILE A 86 2.50 4.87 20.71
CA ILE A 86 1.03 4.81 20.71
C ILE A 86 0.51 4.60 22.14
N TYR A 87 1.06 3.62 22.88
CA TYR A 87 0.68 3.42 24.28
C TYR A 87 1.03 4.62 25.16
N TYR A 88 2.17 5.25 24.93
CA TYR A 88 2.59 6.42 25.69
C TYR A 88 1.69 7.63 25.43
N LEU A 89 1.31 7.89 24.18
CA LEU A 89 0.38 8.98 23.86
C LEU A 89 -1.02 8.70 24.41
N ASP A 90 -1.47 7.45 24.42
CA ASP A 90 -2.73 7.10 25.08
C ASP A 90 -2.63 7.37 26.59
N TYR A 91 -1.61 6.85 27.26
CA TYR A 91 -1.29 7.13 28.67
C TYR A 91 -1.28 8.62 29.01
N ALA A 92 -0.52 9.42 28.24
CA ALA A 92 -0.33 10.84 28.50
C ALA A 92 -1.61 11.66 28.26
N THR A 93 -2.53 11.18 27.42
CA THR A 93 -3.76 11.89 27.07
C THR A 93 -5.01 11.33 27.72
N PHE A 94 -4.92 10.20 28.43
CA PHE A 94 -6.06 9.55 29.04
C PHE A 94 -6.51 10.32 30.28
N VAL A 95 -7.75 10.81 30.22
CA VAL A 95 -8.43 11.53 31.30
C VAL A 95 -9.53 10.63 31.85
N LEU A 96 -9.59 10.47 33.16
CA LEU A 96 -10.64 9.72 33.85
C LEU A 96 -11.93 10.55 33.95
N GLU A 97 -13.03 9.91 34.38
CA GLU A 97 -14.31 10.58 34.63
C GLU A 97 -14.21 11.72 35.66
N ASP A 98 -13.25 11.64 36.58
CA ASP A 98 -12.94 12.68 37.58
C ASP A 98 -12.11 13.86 37.04
N ASP A 99 -11.93 13.96 35.72
CA ASP A 99 -11.11 14.99 35.02
C ASP A 99 -9.60 14.97 35.35
N ARG A 100 -9.14 13.95 36.09
CA ARG A 100 -7.71 13.72 36.37
C ARG A 100 -7.06 12.93 35.25
N ARG A 101 -5.80 13.23 34.95
CA ARG A 101 -5.01 12.46 33.99
C ARG A 101 -4.46 11.20 34.66
N VAL A 102 -4.45 10.09 33.93
CA VAL A 102 -3.85 8.83 34.41
C VAL A 102 -2.37 9.01 34.71
N ALA A 103 -1.68 9.84 33.93
CA ALA A 103 -0.26 10.10 34.08
C ALA A 103 0.14 10.72 35.43
N ASP A 104 -0.82 11.35 36.14
CA ASP A 104 -0.57 11.93 37.46
C ASP A 104 -0.76 10.89 38.60
N LEU A 105 -1.38 9.75 38.30
CA LEU A 105 -1.81 8.75 39.28
C LEU A 105 -0.91 7.50 39.28
N ILE A 106 -0.51 7.03 38.11
CA ILE A 106 0.29 5.81 37.95
C ILE A 106 1.41 6.05 36.94
N ASP A 107 2.51 5.31 37.07
CA ASP A 107 3.59 5.34 36.10
C ASP A 107 3.20 4.62 34.79
N PHE A 108 3.95 4.88 33.72
CA PHE A 108 3.69 4.31 32.40
C PHE A 108 3.76 2.77 32.38
N GLY A 109 4.68 2.16 33.13
CA GLY A 109 4.82 0.70 33.17
C GLY A 109 3.58 0.04 33.78
N SER A 110 3.14 0.56 34.94
CA SER A 110 1.89 0.13 35.58
C SER A 110 0.68 0.35 34.68
N TYR A 111 0.64 1.47 33.94
CA TYR A 111 -0.43 1.72 32.98
C TYR A 111 -0.47 0.67 31.86
N VAL A 112 0.68 0.37 31.24
CA VAL A 112 0.75 -0.63 30.17
C VAL A 112 0.34 -2.00 30.69
N ASP A 113 0.84 -2.42 31.85
CA ASP A 113 0.44 -3.70 32.45
C ASP A 113 -1.07 -3.74 32.72
N LEU A 114 -1.64 -2.66 33.25
CA LEU A 114 -3.06 -2.56 33.53
C LEU A 114 -3.90 -2.59 32.24
N VAL A 115 -3.55 -1.81 31.22
CA VAL A 115 -4.28 -1.78 29.94
C VAL A 115 -4.20 -3.14 29.23
N LEU A 116 -3.07 -3.82 29.30
CA LEU A 116 -2.91 -5.14 28.68
C LEU A 116 -3.66 -6.22 29.46
N THR A 117 -3.54 -6.24 30.78
CA THR A 117 -4.11 -7.33 31.61
C THR A 117 -5.60 -7.16 31.92
N LYS A 118 -6.07 -5.91 32.04
CA LYS A 118 -7.46 -5.56 32.38
C LYS A 118 -8.33 -5.22 31.16
N ALA A 119 -7.82 -5.39 29.94
CA ALA A 119 -8.65 -5.28 28.75
C ALA A 119 -9.80 -6.30 28.84
N HIS A 120 -11.06 -5.84 28.85
CA HIS A 120 -12.22 -6.73 28.86
C HIS A 120 -12.53 -7.19 27.43
N MET A 121 -12.50 -8.51 27.19
CA MET A 121 -12.92 -9.08 25.92
C MET A 121 -14.41 -9.40 25.94
N ARG A 122 -15.18 -8.67 25.13
CA ARG A 122 -16.55 -9.06 24.77
C ARG A 122 -16.51 -9.99 23.55
N VAL A 123 -16.84 -11.26 23.76
CA VAL A 123 -16.90 -12.28 22.70
C VAL A 123 -18.36 -12.59 22.38
N GLY A 124 -18.80 -12.35 21.14
CA GLY A 124 -20.13 -12.74 20.62
C GLY A 124 -20.83 -11.67 19.77
N ARG A 125 -21.59 -12.11 18.73
CA ARG A 125 -22.53 -11.25 17.99
C ARG A 125 -23.84 -11.16 18.75
N GLY A 126 -24.10 -10.01 19.38
CA GLY A 126 -25.32 -9.74 20.16
C GLY A 126 -25.17 -10.18 21.62
N ALA A 127 -25.17 -9.21 22.54
CA ALA A 127 -25.07 -9.40 23.99
C ALA A 127 -24.05 -10.47 24.43
N GLY A 128 -22.79 -10.30 23.98
CA GLY A 128 -21.71 -11.24 24.27
C GLY A 128 -21.43 -11.36 25.77
N ILE A 129 -21.15 -12.58 26.22
CA ILE A 129 -20.73 -12.92 27.58
C ILE A 129 -19.41 -12.20 27.85
N ASP A 130 -19.38 -11.38 28.91
CA ASP A 130 -18.16 -10.73 29.40
C ASP A 130 -17.23 -11.83 29.92
N SER A 131 -16.22 -12.20 29.12
CA SER A 131 -15.42 -13.41 29.37
C SER A 131 -14.38 -13.25 30.50
N GLY A 132 -14.50 -12.21 31.32
CA GLY A 132 -13.57 -11.89 32.40
C GLY A 132 -12.34 -11.13 31.92
N GLU A 133 -11.47 -10.78 32.87
CA GLU A 133 -10.19 -10.13 32.60
C GLU A 133 -9.29 -11.06 31.78
N VAL A 134 -8.67 -10.53 30.73
CA VAL A 134 -7.80 -11.29 29.83
C VAL A 134 -6.53 -11.76 30.54
N GLY A 135 -6.09 -11.05 31.59
CA GLY A 135 -4.89 -11.40 32.35
C GLY A 135 -3.65 -11.41 31.46
N GLN A 136 -2.76 -12.39 31.64
CA GLN A 136 -1.51 -12.48 30.88
C GLN A 136 -1.71 -12.67 29.36
N MET A 137 -2.89 -13.10 28.90
CA MET A 137 -3.20 -13.19 27.47
C MET A 137 -3.23 -11.82 26.77
N GLY A 138 -3.27 -10.72 27.52
CA GLY A 138 -3.22 -9.36 27.00
C GLY A 138 -1.90 -9.06 26.27
N TYR A 139 -0.80 -9.58 26.80
CA TYR A 139 0.52 -9.48 26.16
C TYR A 139 0.56 -10.24 24.84
N ALA A 140 -0.10 -11.40 24.77
CA ALA A 140 -0.21 -12.15 23.52
C ALA A 140 -1.01 -11.37 22.47
N LEU A 141 -2.11 -10.73 22.87
CA LEU A 141 -2.87 -9.85 21.98
C LEU A 141 -2.06 -8.66 21.47
N ALA A 142 -1.31 -7.98 22.34
CA ALA A 142 -0.43 -6.90 21.94
C ALA A 142 0.64 -7.41 20.96
N GLY A 143 1.16 -8.61 21.17
CA GLY A 143 2.04 -9.29 20.22
C GLY A 143 1.39 -9.50 18.85
N ILE A 144 0.12 -9.89 18.79
CA ILE A 144 -0.64 -10.03 17.54
C ILE A 144 -0.79 -8.66 16.85
N GLU A 145 -1.10 -7.61 17.60
CA GLU A 145 -1.19 -6.24 17.08
C GLU A 145 0.15 -5.77 16.50
N PHE A 146 1.26 -6.03 17.20
CA PHE A 146 2.60 -5.74 16.70
C PHE A 146 2.89 -6.48 15.40
N VAL A 147 2.57 -7.78 15.32
CA VAL A 147 2.72 -8.57 14.10
C VAL A 147 1.84 -8.00 12.98
N GLY A 148 0.61 -7.58 13.29
CA GLY A 148 -0.28 -6.89 12.35
C GLY A 148 0.34 -5.62 11.78
N PHE A 149 0.90 -4.76 12.64
CA PHE A 149 1.61 -3.56 12.24
C PHE A 149 2.80 -3.89 11.32
N LEU A 150 3.60 -4.89 11.68
CA LEU A 150 4.72 -5.36 10.85
C LEU A 150 4.25 -5.89 9.49
N ILE A 151 3.15 -6.64 9.43
CA ILE A 151 2.55 -7.12 8.18
C ILE A 151 2.12 -5.95 7.30
N GLY A 152 1.41 -4.97 7.86
CA GLY A 152 1.00 -3.77 7.13
C GLY A 152 2.19 -3.00 6.57
N GLY A 153 3.23 -2.83 7.39
CA GLY A 153 4.47 -2.22 6.94
C GLY A 153 5.21 -3.03 5.86
N ALA A 154 5.33 -4.35 6.04
CA ALA A 154 5.97 -5.24 5.08
C ALA A 154 5.22 -5.28 3.74
N ALA A 155 3.88 -5.26 3.75
CA ALA A 155 3.07 -5.17 2.55
C ALA A 155 3.40 -3.89 1.75
N THR A 156 3.52 -2.76 2.45
CA THR A 156 3.95 -1.49 1.86
C THR A 156 5.37 -1.55 1.29
N PHE A 157 6.29 -2.20 1.99
CA PHE A 157 7.67 -2.40 1.53
C PHE A 157 7.74 -3.28 0.27
N LEU A 158 6.97 -4.36 0.23
CA LEU A 158 6.86 -5.24 -0.94
C LEU A 158 6.21 -4.51 -2.12
N PHE A 159 5.21 -3.68 -1.85
CA PHE A 159 4.59 -2.83 -2.87
C PHE A 159 5.62 -1.91 -3.55
N ILE A 160 6.51 -1.26 -2.78
CA ILE A 160 7.61 -0.46 -3.36
C ILE A 160 8.54 -1.31 -4.22
N LYS A 161 8.90 -2.53 -3.77
CA LYS A 161 9.78 -3.43 -4.53
C LYS A 161 9.15 -3.87 -5.85
N GLY A 162 7.83 -3.94 -5.92
CA GLY A 162 7.08 -4.22 -7.15
C GLY A 162 7.02 -3.05 -8.13
N LEU A 163 7.35 -1.82 -7.71
CA LEU A 163 7.32 -0.65 -8.60
C LEU A 163 8.39 -0.76 -9.69
N TRP A 164 8.02 -0.32 -10.89
CA TRP A 164 8.90 -0.42 -12.06
C TRP A 164 10.08 0.55 -11.99
N ARG A 165 11.23 0.05 -12.42
CA ARG A 165 12.51 0.77 -12.37
C ARG A 165 13.17 0.77 -13.74
N CYS A 166 13.91 1.83 -14.02
CA CYS A 166 14.74 1.96 -15.21
C CYS A 166 15.85 0.91 -15.16
N ALA A 167 16.06 0.19 -16.27
CA ALA A 167 17.09 -0.85 -16.38
C ALA A 167 18.52 -0.28 -16.30
N GLU A 168 18.71 0.97 -16.75
CA GLU A 168 20.04 1.59 -16.80
C GLU A 168 20.46 2.19 -15.45
N CYS A 169 19.65 3.09 -14.88
CA CYS A 169 20.03 3.82 -13.65
C CYS A 169 19.33 3.34 -12.38
N GLY A 170 18.42 2.37 -12.47
CA GLY A 170 17.65 1.87 -11.32
C GLY A 170 16.72 2.89 -10.67
N SER A 171 16.47 4.05 -11.28
CA SER A 171 15.51 5.03 -10.75
C SER A 171 14.07 4.58 -11.00
N TYR A 172 13.13 4.99 -10.13
CA TYR A 172 11.71 4.64 -10.30
C TYR A 172 11.15 5.32 -11.54
N LEU A 173 10.40 4.55 -12.33
CA LEU A 173 9.77 5.07 -13.55
C LEU A 173 8.52 5.88 -13.19
N ARG A 174 8.34 7.03 -13.84
CA ARG A 174 7.15 7.87 -13.68
C ARG A 174 6.21 7.66 -14.86
N LYS A 175 4.93 7.45 -14.57
CA LYS A 175 3.88 7.45 -15.60
C LYS A 175 3.79 8.83 -16.25
N LEU A 176 4.01 8.90 -17.56
CA LEU A 176 3.94 10.13 -18.35
C LEU A 176 2.58 10.29 -19.02
N LYS A 177 2.16 9.28 -19.79
CA LYS A 177 0.88 9.27 -20.51
C LYS A 177 0.24 7.89 -20.44
N THR A 178 -1.09 7.85 -20.56
CA THR A 178 -1.90 6.63 -20.59
C THR A 178 -2.83 6.73 -21.80
N LYS A 179 -2.92 5.69 -22.61
CA LYS A 179 -3.87 5.59 -23.71
C LYS A 179 -4.58 4.25 -23.61
N GLN A 180 -5.90 4.29 -23.61
CA GLN A 180 -6.72 3.08 -23.58
C GLN A 180 -7.33 2.86 -24.97
N THR A 181 -7.34 1.61 -25.42
CA THR A 181 -8.11 1.23 -26.61
C THR A 181 -9.60 1.30 -26.32
N LYS A 182 -10.42 1.36 -27.36
CA LYS A 182 -11.86 1.07 -27.25
C LYS A 182 -12.05 -0.40 -26.85
N GLU A 183 -13.29 -0.77 -26.48
CA GLU A 183 -13.64 -2.15 -26.15
C GLU A 183 -13.31 -3.09 -27.33
N LEU A 184 -12.52 -4.13 -27.04
CA LEU A 184 -12.08 -5.16 -27.97
C LEU A 184 -12.72 -6.50 -27.62
N THR A 185 -12.74 -7.42 -28.58
CA THR A 185 -12.94 -8.84 -28.25
C THR A 185 -11.66 -9.41 -27.64
N PHE A 186 -11.78 -10.52 -26.91
CA PHE A 186 -10.62 -11.18 -26.30
C PHE A 186 -9.57 -11.62 -27.34
N ASP A 187 -10.01 -12.10 -28.51
CA ASP A 187 -9.12 -12.49 -29.61
C ASP A 187 -8.35 -11.30 -30.19
N GLU A 188 -9.01 -10.14 -30.34
CA GLU A 188 -8.37 -8.93 -30.82
C GLU A 188 -7.39 -8.37 -29.80
N ALA A 189 -7.75 -8.36 -28.51
CA ALA A 189 -6.84 -7.97 -27.45
C ALA A 189 -5.61 -8.89 -27.41
N SER A 190 -5.79 -10.20 -27.59
CA SER A 190 -4.70 -11.17 -27.66
C SER A 190 -3.76 -10.90 -28.83
N LYS A 191 -4.31 -10.63 -30.03
CA LYS A 191 -3.50 -10.25 -31.21
C LYS A 191 -2.75 -8.93 -31.01
N VAL A 192 -3.40 -7.93 -30.39
CA VAL A 192 -2.80 -6.64 -30.05
C VAL A 192 -1.61 -6.83 -29.10
N ILE A 193 -1.76 -7.65 -28.07
CA ILE A 193 -0.68 -7.97 -27.13
C ILE A 193 0.44 -8.74 -27.83
N GLU A 194 0.10 -9.71 -28.69
CA GLU A 194 1.08 -10.50 -29.41
C GLU A 194 1.91 -9.62 -30.35
N MET A 195 1.27 -8.77 -31.15
CA MET A 195 1.95 -7.78 -31.98
C MET A 195 2.80 -6.82 -31.13
N PHE A 196 2.34 -6.44 -29.94
CA PHE A 196 3.14 -5.64 -29.02
C PHE A 196 4.36 -6.40 -28.48
N LYS A 197 4.25 -7.72 -28.26
CA LYS A 197 5.33 -8.58 -27.75
C LYS A 197 6.37 -8.94 -28.80
N THR A 198 5.95 -9.19 -30.04
CA THR A 198 6.81 -9.74 -31.11
C THR A 198 7.13 -8.74 -32.21
N GLY A 199 6.29 -7.75 -32.45
CA GLY A 199 6.45 -6.77 -33.52
C GLY A 199 7.67 -5.86 -33.34
N ASP A 200 8.07 -5.15 -34.37
CA ASP A 200 9.05 -4.07 -34.27
C ASP A 200 8.39 -2.80 -33.70
N LEU A 201 9.16 -1.71 -33.56
CA LEU A 201 8.64 -0.43 -33.09
C LEU A 201 7.54 0.14 -34.01
N GLY A 202 7.66 -0.07 -35.32
CA GLY A 202 6.65 0.35 -36.30
C GLY A 202 5.33 -0.39 -36.11
N ALA A 203 5.38 -1.70 -35.84
CA ALA A 203 4.22 -2.50 -35.50
C ALA A 203 3.57 -2.04 -34.19
N VAL A 204 4.36 -1.69 -33.17
CA VAL A 204 3.83 -1.15 -31.90
C VAL A 204 3.11 0.19 -32.14
N GLN A 205 3.68 1.09 -32.94
CA GLN A 205 3.02 2.34 -33.33
C GLN A 205 1.72 2.09 -34.10
N GLY A 206 1.75 1.16 -35.06
CA GLY A 206 0.57 0.74 -35.82
C GLY A 206 -0.54 0.20 -34.92
N VAL A 207 -0.20 -0.63 -33.93
CA VAL A 207 -1.15 -1.17 -32.94
C VAL A 207 -1.73 -0.06 -32.06
N MET A 208 -0.95 0.94 -31.69
CA MET A 208 -1.41 2.08 -30.91
C MET A 208 -2.27 3.07 -31.70
N ALA A 209 -2.07 3.17 -33.01
CA ALA A 209 -2.87 3.96 -33.92
C ALA A 209 -4.12 3.21 -34.42
N TRP A 210 -4.11 1.88 -34.35
CA TRP A 210 -5.19 1.04 -34.80
C TRP A 210 -6.45 1.25 -33.94
N ALA A 211 -7.54 1.58 -34.62
CA ALA A 211 -8.86 1.68 -34.02
C ALA A 211 -9.69 0.45 -34.42
N PRO A 212 -10.36 -0.22 -33.47
CA PRO A 212 -11.25 -1.31 -33.82
C PRO A 212 -12.42 -0.79 -34.68
N PRO A 213 -12.94 -1.62 -35.59
CA PRO A 213 -14.11 -1.27 -36.39
C PRO A 213 -15.30 -0.93 -35.47
N VAL A 214 -16.08 0.10 -35.83
CA VAL A 214 -17.23 0.53 -35.04
C VAL A 214 -18.29 -0.56 -35.06
N ARG A 215 -18.47 -1.24 -33.92
CA ARG A 215 -19.49 -2.28 -33.73
C ARG A 215 -20.02 -2.26 -32.31
N MET A 216 -21.31 -2.58 -32.13
CA MET A 216 -21.87 -2.80 -30.79
C MET A 216 -21.50 -4.19 -30.30
N LEU A 217 -20.65 -4.26 -29.28
CA LEU A 217 -20.34 -5.53 -28.60
C LEU A 217 -21.45 -5.85 -27.60
N ASP A 218 -22.05 -7.04 -27.75
CA ASP A 218 -23.11 -7.54 -26.86
C ASP A 218 -22.63 -7.55 -25.39
N ARG A 219 -23.54 -7.23 -24.47
CA ARG A 219 -23.30 -7.16 -23.03
C ARG A 219 -22.90 -8.51 -22.43
N LYS A 220 -23.25 -9.62 -23.10
CA LYS A 220 -22.87 -10.99 -22.72
C LYS A 220 -21.52 -11.44 -23.27
N GLY A 221 -20.91 -10.72 -24.21
CA GLY A 221 -19.62 -11.06 -24.78
C GLY A 221 -18.46 -10.74 -23.82
N GLN A 222 -17.41 -11.57 -23.82
CA GLN A 222 -16.15 -11.25 -23.15
C GLN A 222 -15.50 -10.05 -23.83
N LYS A 223 -15.46 -8.92 -23.13
CA LYS A 223 -14.83 -7.67 -23.60
C LYS A 223 -13.44 -7.54 -23.00
N ALA A 224 -12.53 -6.93 -23.74
CA ALA A 224 -11.20 -6.62 -23.29
C ALA A 224 -10.86 -5.16 -23.57
N LEU A 225 -10.06 -4.56 -22.70
CA LEU A 225 -9.48 -3.23 -22.86
C LEU A 225 -7.97 -3.35 -22.74
N VAL A 226 -7.24 -2.82 -23.71
CA VAL A 226 -5.79 -2.73 -23.64
C VAL A 226 -5.43 -1.31 -23.23
N SER A 227 -4.72 -1.17 -22.11
CA SER A 227 -4.17 0.08 -21.65
C SER A 227 -2.68 0.12 -21.96
N PHE A 228 -2.26 1.13 -22.71
CA PHE A 228 -0.86 1.44 -22.93
C PHE A 228 -0.45 2.55 -21.98
N ASP A 229 0.63 2.34 -21.26
CA ASP A 229 1.22 3.31 -20.36
C ASP A 229 2.63 3.65 -20.85
N LEU A 230 2.89 4.95 -21.07
CA LEU A 230 4.23 5.46 -21.31
C LEU A 230 4.84 5.88 -19.99
N LEU A 231 5.98 5.30 -19.66
CA LEU A 231 6.74 5.58 -18.46
C LEU A 231 8.06 6.22 -18.83
N GLY A 232 8.48 7.24 -18.08
CA GLY A 232 9.75 7.92 -18.28
C GLY A 232 10.65 7.81 -17.06
N CYS A 233 11.95 7.68 -17.30
CA CYS A 233 12.96 7.85 -16.26
C CYS A 233 13.29 9.33 -16.07
N SER A 234 13.27 9.82 -14.83
CA SER A 234 13.63 11.22 -14.53
C SER A 234 15.12 11.53 -14.69
N LYS A 235 16.00 10.51 -14.65
CA LYS A 235 17.46 10.67 -14.79
C LYS A 235 17.93 10.40 -16.21
N CYS A 236 17.72 9.20 -16.73
CA CYS A 236 18.22 8.80 -18.05
C CYS A 236 17.36 9.35 -19.21
N LYS A 237 16.17 9.87 -18.93
CA LYS A 237 15.16 10.25 -19.95
C LYS A 237 14.71 9.09 -20.86
N THR A 238 15.17 7.86 -20.62
CA THR A 238 14.69 6.64 -21.29
C THR A 238 13.20 6.46 -21.07
N GLU A 239 12.51 6.04 -22.12
CA GLU A 239 11.07 5.75 -22.09
C GLU A 239 10.84 4.24 -22.11
N VAL A 240 9.81 3.79 -21.40
CA VAL A 240 9.39 2.40 -21.35
C VAL A 240 7.90 2.39 -21.63
N ILE A 241 7.48 1.56 -22.57
CA ILE A 241 6.06 1.35 -22.85
C ILE A 241 5.63 0.03 -22.21
N SER A 242 4.51 0.07 -21.50
CA SER A 242 3.86 -1.12 -20.97
C SER A 242 2.45 -1.24 -21.50
N ALA A 243 2.06 -2.47 -21.87
CA ALA A 243 0.69 -2.81 -22.24
C ALA A 243 0.10 -3.69 -21.13
N SER A 244 -1.05 -3.31 -20.60
CA SER A 244 -1.84 -4.11 -19.66
C SER A 244 -3.23 -4.36 -20.23
N VAL A 245 -3.83 -5.50 -19.87
CA VAL A 245 -5.14 -5.90 -20.39
C VAL A 245 -6.11 -6.12 -19.27
N LYS A 246 -7.27 -5.47 -19.40
CA LYS A 246 -8.42 -5.64 -18.53
C LYS A 246 -9.48 -6.45 -19.26
N ALA A 247 -9.92 -7.55 -18.67
CA ALA A 247 -11.02 -8.35 -19.19
C ALA A 247 -12.30 -8.05 -18.40
N PHE A 248 -13.43 -7.96 -19.10
CA PHE A 248 -14.74 -7.80 -18.49
C PHE A 248 -15.40 -9.16 -18.31
N ASN A 249 -15.64 -9.54 -17.05
CA ASN A 249 -16.26 -10.82 -16.71
C ASN A 249 -17.79 -10.71 -16.52
N GLY A 250 -18.45 -9.81 -17.26
CA GLY A 250 -19.89 -9.55 -17.16
C GLY A 250 -20.34 -8.69 -15.96
N LYS A 251 -19.51 -8.54 -14.93
CA LYS A 251 -19.78 -7.69 -13.75
C LYS A 251 -18.77 -6.56 -13.61
N GLU A 252 -17.48 -6.90 -13.61
CA GLU A 252 -16.39 -5.97 -13.35
C GLU A 252 -15.25 -6.17 -14.35
N TRP A 253 -14.44 -5.12 -14.49
CA TRP A 253 -13.17 -5.16 -15.22
C TRP A 253 -12.06 -5.66 -14.31
N GLN A 254 -11.44 -6.78 -14.65
CA GLN A 254 -10.30 -7.33 -13.92
C GLN A 254 -9.04 -7.24 -14.77
N ASP A 255 -7.95 -6.76 -14.16
CA ASP A 255 -6.63 -6.82 -14.77
C ASP A 255 -6.19 -8.28 -14.94
N VAL A 256 -5.60 -8.60 -16.09
CA VAL A 256 -5.05 -9.92 -16.40
C VAL A 256 -3.50 -9.81 -16.33
N PRO A 257 -2.88 -10.14 -15.18
CA PRO A 257 -1.46 -9.85 -14.96
C PRO A 257 -0.54 -10.61 -15.92
N THR A 258 -0.94 -11.83 -16.31
CA THR A 258 -0.19 -12.71 -17.24
C THR A 258 -0.02 -12.10 -18.63
N LEU A 259 -0.87 -11.13 -18.99
CA LEU A 259 -0.83 -10.44 -20.27
C LEU A 259 -0.18 -9.06 -20.20
N THR A 260 0.31 -8.66 -19.03
CA THR A 260 1.05 -7.40 -18.90
C THR A 260 2.46 -7.57 -19.44
N THR A 261 2.85 -6.69 -20.37
CA THR A 261 4.13 -6.79 -21.07
C THR A 261 4.80 -5.42 -21.13
N ARG A 262 6.13 -5.41 -21.19
CA ARG A 262 6.93 -4.18 -21.20
C ARG A 262 7.98 -4.22 -22.29
N ARG A 263 8.28 -3.07 -22.85
CA ARG A 263 9.39 -2.86 -23.77
C ARG A 263 10.13 -1.56 -23.45
N ASN A 264 11.45 -1.65 -23.38
CA ASN A 264 12.29 -0.47 -23.29
C ASN A 264 12.36 0.15 -24.68
N LEU A 265 12.15 1.46 -24.77
CA LEU A 265 12.42 2.22 -25.98
C LEU A 265 13.91 2.59 -25.96
N SER A 266 14.57 2.51 -27.11
CA SER A 266 15.94 3.03 -27.24
C SER A 266 15.94 4.55 -27.02
N SER A 267 17.08 5.10 -26.57
CA SER A 267 17.24 6.52 -26.19
C SER A 267 16.78 7.52 -27.25
N ASP A 268 16.83 7.14 -28.52
CA ASP A 268 16.60 8.03 -29.66
C ASP A 268 15.14 8.03 -30.14
N LEU A 269 14.28 7.22 -29.52
CA LEU A 269 12.89 7.02 -29.92
C LEU A 269 11.94 7.45 -28.80
N SER A 270 11.09 8.44 -29.10
CA SER A 270 10.03 8.93 -28.22
C SER A 270 8.66 8.59 -28.82
N LEU A 271 7.77 7.99 -28.02
CA LEU A 271 6.39 7.69 -28.44
C LEU A 271 5.39 8.75 -27.96
N ARG A 272 5.85 9.87 -27.39
CA ARG A 272 4.96 10.89 -26.79
C ARG A 272 3.86 11.40 -27.70
N ASP A 273 4.12 11.49 -29.00
CA ASP A 273 3.18 12.00 -29.99
C ASP A 273 2.05 11.01 -30.31
N GLN A 274 2.29 9.70 -30.14
CA GLN A 274 1.30 8.63 -30.33
C GLN A 274 0.28 8.53 -29.18
N PHE A 275 0.57 9.22 -28.07
CA PHE A 275 -0.28 9.36 -26.89
C PHE A 275 -0.93 10.76 -26.80
N ALA A 276 -0.79 11.61 -27.82
CA ALA A 276 -1.53 12.87 -27.90
C ALA A 276 -3.02 12.63 -28.18
#